data_AF-A0A0A9GAC5-F1
#
_entry.id   AF-A0A0A9GAC5-F1
#
_cell.length_a   1.000
_cell.length_b   1.000
_cell.length_c   1.000
_cell.angle_alpha   90.00
_cell.angle_beta   90.00
_cell.angle_gamma   90.00
#
_symmetry.space_group_name_H-M   'P 1'
#
loop_
_entity.id
_entity.type
_entity.pdbx_description
1 polymer ?
#
loop_
_entity_poly.entity_id
_entity_poly.type
_entity_poly.pdbx_seq_one_letter_code
_entity_poly.pdbx_strand_id
1 'polypeptide(L)' 'MVSDAVTIPVIASSGAGAVEHFSEVFEKTNASAALAAGIFHRKEVPILAVKEHLVDAGAEVRV' A
#
# COMPACT_ATOMS: atom_id res chain seq x y z
N MET A 1 -0.37 5.91 15.78
CA MET A 1 0.34 6.16 14.50
C MET A 1 0.30 7.65 14.17
N VAL A 2 1.11 8.14 13.22
CA VAL A 2 0.99 9.55 12.75
C VAL A 2 -0.43 9.84 12.25
N SER A 3 -1.05 8.89 11.56
CA SER A 3 -2.45 8.96 11.08
C SER A 3 -3.49 9.13 12.18
N ASP A 4 -3.19 8.79 13.44
CA ASP A 4 -4.15 8.97 14.56
C ASP A 4 -4.00 10.34 15.23
N ALA A 5 -2.89 11.03 14.96
CA ALA A 5 -2.57 12.32 15.55
C ALA A 5 -2.98 13.51 14.68
N VAL A 6 -3.32 13.27 13.41
CA VAL A 6 -3.65 14.32 12.42
C VAL A 6 -4.89 13.96 11.63
N THR A 7 -5.59 14.98 11.14
CA THR A 7 -6.79 14.82 10.29
C THR A 7 -6.49 14.88 8.79
N ILE A 8 -5.26 15.25 8.42
CA ILE A 8 -4.82 15.27 7.02
C ILE A 8 -4.42 13.85 6.57
N PRO A 9 -4.58 13.51 5.29
CA PRO A 9 -4.19 12.20 4.76
C PRO A 9 -2.70 11.89 5.00
N VAL A 10 -2.41 10.64 5.38
CA VAL A 10 -1.05 10.16 5.65
C VAL A 10 -0.69 9.04 4.68
N ILE A 11 0.51 9.12 4.09
CA ILE A 11 1.04 8.12 3.14
C ILE A 11 2.09 7.26 3.84
N ALA A 12 1.91 5.94 3.85
CA ALA A 12 2.94 4.99 4.26
C ALA A 12 3.93 4.77 3.10
N SER A 13 5.24 5.00 3.29
CA SER A 13 6.18 5.20 2.17
C SER A 13 7.41 4.28 2.13
N SER A 14 7.67 3.48 3.16
CA SER A 14 8.91 2.69 3.25
C SER A 14 8.65 1.33 3.89
N GLY A 15 9.34 0.30 3.38
CA GLY A 15 9.26 -1.08 3.91
C GLY A 15 8.43 -2.06 3.08
N ALA A 16 7.70 -1.60 2.06
CA ALA A 16 6.99 -2.51 1.14
C ALA A 16 7.97 -3.36 0.33
N GLY A 17 7.77 -4.68 0.38
CA GLY A 17 8.65 -5.72 -0.18
C GLY A 17 7.89 -6.79 -0.96
N ALA A 18 6.61 -6.99 -0.65
CA ALA A 18 5.71 -7.95 -1.28
C ALA A 18 4.30 -7.35 -1.41
N VAL A 19 3.41 -8.00 -2.17
CA VAL A 19 2.03 -7.50 -2.40
C VAL A 19 1.22 -7.45 -1.10
N GLU A 20 1.48 -8.37 -0.17
CA GLU A 20 0.83 -8.48 1.14
C GLU A 20 1.13 -7.29 2.04
N HIS A 21 2.29 -6.64 1.87
CA HIS A 21 2.63 -5.45 2.65
C HIS A 21 1.66 -4.28 2.33
N PHE A 22 1.02 -4.27 1.15
CA PHE A 22 0.04 -3.25 0.80
C PHE A 22 -1.31 -3.49 1.48
N SER A 23 -1.83 -4.73 1.44
CA SER A 23 -3.09 -5.04 2.15
C SER A 23 -2.91 -4.90 3.66
N GLU A 24 -1.76 -5.33 4.20
CA GLU A 24 -1.44 -5.18 5.63
C GLU A 24 -1.50 -3.71 6.09
N VAL A 25 -0.98 -2.77 5.29
CA VAL A 25 -1.05 -1.34 5.60
C VAL A 25 -2.51 -0.88 5.70
N PHE A 26 -3.38 -1.27 4.77
CA PHE A 26 -4.77 -0.83 4.78
C PHE A 26 -5.63 -1.56 5.82
N GLU A 27 -5.31 -2.80 6.16
CA GLU A 27 -6.02 -3.59 7.17
C GLU A 27 -5.65 -3.21 8.60
N LYS A 28 -4.37 -2.91 8.85
CA LYS A 28 -3.84 -2.71 10.20
C LYS A 28 -3.69 -1.24 10.59
N THR A 29 -3.88 -0.31 9.65
CA THR A 29 -3.58 1.11 9.87
C THR A 29 -4.60 2.04 9.24
N ASN A 30 -4.63 3.29 9.72
CA ASN A 30 -5.42 4.37 9.14
C ASN A 30 -4.66 5.15 8.05
N ALA A 31 -3.69 4.53 7.38
CA ALA A 31 -2.97 5.18 6.27
C ALA A 31 -3.90 5.39 5.07
N SER A 32 -3.85 6.58 4.48
CA SER A 32 -4.70 6.94 3.34
C SER A 32 -4.15 6.44 2.01
N ALA A 33 -2.84 6.16 1.95
CA ALA A 33 -2.18 5.60 0.78
C ALA A 33 -0.91 4.84 1.16
N ALA A 34 -0.47 3.95 0.28
CA ALA A 34 0.81 3.26 0.35
C ALA A 34 1.69 3.64 -0.85
N LEU A 35 2.96 3.91 -0.60
CA LEU A 35 3.99 4.26 -1.57
C LEU A 35 5.13 3.26 -1.42
N ALA A 36 5.55 2.70 -2.55
CA ALA A 36 6.76 1.90 -2.64
C ALA A 36 7.58 2.39 -3.85
N ALA A 37 8.91 2.34 -3.74
CA ALA A 37 9.80 2.77 -4.81
C ALA A 37 10.71 1.62 -5.26
N GLY A 38 11.49 1.06 -4.33
CA GLY A 38 12.54 0.08 -4.65
C GLY A 38 12.02 -1.15 -5.39
N ILE A 39 10.93 -1.76 -4.90
CA ILE A 39 10.35 -2.97 -5.50
C ILE A 39 9.86 -2.76 -6.93
N PHE A 40 9.37 -1.56 -7.25
CA PHE A 40 8.90 -1.20 -8.58
C PHE A 40 10.08 -0.89 -9.51
N HIS A 41 11.08 -0.13 -9.03
CA HIS A 41 12.26 0.21 -9.83
C HIS A 41 13.10 -1.02 -10.19
N ARG A 42 13.20 -1.99 -9.26
CA ARG A 42 13.89 -3.26 -9.48
C ARG A 42 13.04 -4.32 -10.19
N LYS A 43 11.76 -4.01 -10.49
CA LYS A 43 10.79 -4.92 -11.13
C LYS A 43 10.59 -6.23 -10.37
N GLU A 44 10.76 -6.21 -9.05
CA GLU A 44 10.54 -7.36 -8.18
C GLU A 44 9.05 -7.67 -8.04
N VAL A 45 8.24 -6.61 -7.96
CA VAL A 45 6.77 -6.68 -7.88
C VAL A 45 6.18 -5.76 -8.95
N PRO A 46 5.37 -6.25 -9.89
CA PRO A 46 4.64 -5.40 -10.82
C PRO A 46 3.55 -4.58 -10.10
N ILE A 47 3.32 -3.34 -10.54
CA ILE A 47 2.20 -2.52 -10.01
C ILE A 47 0.86 -3.25 -10.23
N LEU A 48 0.69 -3.95 -11.36
CA LEU A 48 -0.52 -4.70 -11.65
C LEU A 48 -0.78 -5.79 -10.60
N ALA A 49 0.25 -6.53 -10.19
CA ALA A 49 0.13 -7.57 -9.17
C ALA A 49 -0.32 -6.99 -7.80
N VAL A 50 0.15 -5.80 -7.45
CA VAL A 50 -0.33 -5.10 -6.25
C VAL A 50 -1.81 -4.74 -6.37
N LYS A 51 -2.23 -4.22 -7.54
CA LYS A 51 -3.64 -3.87 -7.76
C LYS A 51 -4.55 -5.10 -7.72
N GLU A 52 -4.16 -6.20 -8.37
CA GLU A 52 -4.89 -7.47 -8.37
C GLU A 52 -5.03 -8.02 -6.94
N HIS A 53 -3.91 -8.08 -6.19
CA HIS A 53 -3.92 -8.50 -4.79
C HIS A 53 -4.87 -7.66 -3.93
N LEU A 54 -4.86 -6.35 -4.10
CA LEU A 54 -5.74 -5.45 -3.35
C LEU A 54 -7.22 -5.61 -3.73
N VAL A 55 -7.53 -5.83 -5.02
CA VAL A 55 -8.89 -6.15 -5.46
C VAL A 55 -9.37 -7.46 -4.86
N ASP A 56 -8.52 -8.50 -4.85
CA ASP A 56 -8.82 -9.80 -4.24
C ASP A 56 -9.00 -9.71 -2.72
N ALA A 57 -8.27 -8.79 -2.07
CA ALA A 57 -8.44 -8.45 -0.66
C ALA A 57 -9.68 -7.57 -0.37
N GLY A 58 -10.45 -7.20 -1.40
CA GLY A 58 -11.67 -6.43 -1.27
C GLY A 58 -11.48 -4.90 -1.19
N ALA A 59 -10.29 -4.39 -1.51
CA ALA A 59 -10.01 -2.96 -1.56
C ALA A 59 -10.43 -2.35 -2.90
N GLU A 60 -11.00 -1.15 -2.88
CA GLU A 60 -11.31 -0.39 -4.08
C GLU A 60 -10.03 0.21 -4.67
N VAL A 61 -9.64 -0.26 -5.85
CA VAL A 61 -8.42 0.17 -6.54
C VAL A 61 -8.75 0.71 -7.92
N ARG A 62 -8.09 1.81 -8.30
CA ARG A 62 -8.15 2.31 -9.68
C ARG A 62 -7.35 1.39 -10.59
N VAL A 63 -8.03 0.69 -11.49
CA VAL A 63 -7.41 -0.13 -12.55
C VAL A 63 -6.89 0.70 -13.70
#